data_AF-A0A937Q466-F1
#
_entry.id   AF-A0A937Q466-F1
#
_cell.length_a   1.000
_cell.length_b   1.000
_cell.length_c   1.000
_cell.angle_alpha   90.00
_cell.angle_beta   90.00
_cell.angle_gamma   90.00
#
_symmetry.space_group_name_H-M   'P 1'
#
loop_
_entity.id
_entity.type
_entity.pdbx_description
1 polymer ?
#
loop_
_entity_poly.entity_id
_entity_poly.type
_entity_poly.pdbx_seq_one_letter_code
_entity_poly.pdbx_strand_id
1 'polypeptide(L)'
;MRNSDVYITGTWNGFLSRFRWLLFFGFMVSALTCCGGNAFEWLADENSYEARIEEALIAMDDGDYARARAILTALQAEYPNDATVAQYLSNALAGLAGLDTLNLLETLDDLDASGDIDMVGLVLGDVDGNLTTDEIDSKLSDLGAAIDALTDLGEENLTDDQKVQLGLLSLNHAALTIADIIADETGESEITLTEEGIEQLFDDYTPELSDLSDADDITNKLAELSEDINNISGSIDAISSIVGGDSDNDLSDSFDEFHDDVAGDDDVVTEDELENFLETISQ
;
A
#
# COMPACT_ATOMS: atom_id res chain seq x y z
N MET A 1 -50.55 -15.40 47.79
CA MET A 1 -50.56 -14.29 46.81
C MET A 1 -49.16 -13.69 46.82
N ARG A 2 -48.50 -13.73 45.67
CA ARG A 2 -47.05 -13.54 45.50
C ARG A 2 -46.65 -12.07 45.72
N ASN A 3 -45.59 -11.87 46.51
CA ASN A 3 -44.81 -10.64 46.58
C ASN A 3 -44.17 -10.36 45.21
N SER A 4 -44.30 -9.12 44.75
CA SER A 4 -43.60 -8.56 43.61
C SER A 4 -42.36 -7.83 44.10
N ASP A 5 -41.19 -8.40 43.87
CA ASP A 5 -39.90 -7.69 43.98
C ASP A 5 -39.72 -6.83 42.73
N VAL A 6 -39.61 -5.51 42.92
CA VAL A 6 -39.18 -4.56 41.89
C VAL A 6 -37.80 -4.06 42.29
N TYR A 7 -36.79 -4.51 41.56
CA TYR A 7 -35.43 -3.97 41.63
C TYR A 7 -35.35 -2.69 40.80
N ILE A 8 -35.02 -1.57 41.44
CA ILE A 8 -34.62 -0.32 40.79
C ILE A 8 -33.09 -0.30 40.78
N THR A 9 -32.47 -0.65 39.65
CA THR A 9 -31.05 -0.39 39.40
C THR A 9 -30.93 0.93 38.65
N GLY A 10 -30.85 2.03 39.40
CA GLY A 10 -30.51 3.35 38.87
C GLY A 10 -29.00 3.48 38.71
N THR A 11 -28.53 3.61 37.47
CA THR A 11 -27.13 3.80 37.09
C THR A 11 -26.62 5.18 37.50
N TRP A 12 -25.68 5.21 38.45
CA TRP A 12 -24.98 6.39 38.96
C TRP A 12 -23.82 6.88 38.06
N ASN A 13 -23.70 6.38 36.83
CA ASN A 13 -22.55 6.68 35.95
C ASN A 13 -22.74 7.91 35.04
N GLY A 14 -23.91 8.56 35.05
CA GLY A 14 -24.18 9.72 34.19
C GLY A 14 -23.72 11.09 34.74
N PHE A 15 -23.44 11.19 36.04
CA PHE A 15 -23.21 12.49 36.69
C PHE A 15 -21.73 12.90 36.79
N LEU A 16 -20.79 11.95 36.67
CA LEU A 16 -19.34 12.22 36.77
C LEU A 16 -18.65 12.42 35.41
N SER A 17 -19.24 11.99 34.29
CA SER A 17 -18.64 12.19 32.96
C SER A 17 -18.83 13.62 32.42
N ARG A 18 -19.91 14.30 32.82
CA ARG A 18 -20.20 15.67 32.37
C ARG A 18 -19.40 16.75 33.09
N PHE A 19 -18.75 16.44 34.22
CA PHE A 19 -17.91 17.38 34.95
C PHE A 19 -16.44 17.37 34.50
N ARG A 20 -15.98 16.33 33.77
CA ARG A 20 -14.61 16.26 33.23
C ARG A 20 -14.44 17.06 31.93
N TRP A 21 -15.47 17.16 31.10
CA TRP A 21 -15.42 17.92 29.83
C TRP A 21 -15.41 19.45 30.01
N LEU A 22 -16.00 19.97 31.09
CA LEU A 22 -16.06 21.42 31.36
C LEU A 22 -14.77 22.01 31.97
N LEU A 23 -13.89 21.18 32.54
CA LEU A 23 -12.60 21.63 33.10
C LEU A 23 -11.46 21.60 32.07
N PHE A 24 -11.57 20.80 31.00
CA PHE A 24 -10.59 20.81 29.90
C PHE A 24 -10.81 21.96 28.91
N PHE A 25 -12.06 22.38 28.67
CA PHE A 25 -12.36 23.52 27.80
C PHE A 25 -12.05 24.90 28.42
N GLY A 26 -11.90 24.98 29.74
CA GLY A 26 -11.63 26.24 30.46
C GLY A 26 -10.16 26.66 30.53
N PHE A 27 -9.21 25.74 30.31
CA PHE A 27 -7.78 26.02 30.46
C PHE A 27 -7.08 26.37 29.15
N MET A 28 -7.67 26.04 27.99
CA MET A 28 -7.08 26.33 26.67
C MET A 28 -7.34 27.78 26.17
N VAL A 29 -8.35 28.47 26.71
CA VAL A 29 -8.71 29.84 26.27
C VAL A 29 -7.91 30.94 27.01
N SER A 30 -7.18 30.60 28.06
CA SER A 30 -6.46 31.60 28.88
C SER A 30 -4.98 31.79 28.50
N ALA A 31 -4.46 31.04 27.51
CA ALA A 31 -3.07 31.16 27.06
C ALA A 31 -2.88 32.12 25.86
N LEU A 32 -3.96 32.62 25.24
CA LEU A 32 -3.87 33.47 24.03
C LEU A 32 -3.97 34.98 24.29
N THR A 33 -3.92 35.43 25.55
CA THR A 33 -3.91 36.87 25.85
C THR A 33 -2.75 37.25 26.75
N CYS A 34 -1.51 37.04 26.30
CA CYS A 34 -0.40 37.82 26.81
C CYS A 34 0.74 37.95 25.79
N CYS A 35 0.97 39.19 25.37
CA CYS A 35 2.15 39.71 24.64
C CYS A 35 2.22 39.53 23.11
N GLY A 36 1.55 40.47 22.41
CA GLY A 36 2.26 41.32 21.44
C GLY A 36 2.66 40.69 20.11
N GLY A 37 1.67 40.36 19.27
CA GLY A 37 1.88 40.06 17.86
C GLY A 37 0.54 39.91 17.13
N ASN A 38 0.22 40.88 16.27
CA ASN A 38 -0.63 40.80 15.09
C ASN A 38 -1.98 40.05 15.18
N ALA A 39 -3.03 40.76 15.58
CA ALA A 39 -4.43 40.39 15.32
C ALA A 39 -4.84 40.51 13.83
N PHE A 40 -3.91 40.17 12.91
CA PHE A 40 -4.04 40.25 11.45
C PHE A 40 -3.52 38.97 10.74
N GLU A 41 -3.59 37.81 11.40
CA GLU A 41 -3.23 36.48 10.86
C GLU A 41 -4.39 35.81 10.08
N TRP A 42 -5.34 36.61 9.57
CA TRP A 42 -6.35 36.18 8.58
C TRP A 42 -5.84 36.29 7.13
N LEU A 43 -4.54 36.62 6.99
CA LEU A 43 -3.68 36.36 5.84
C LEU A 43 -2.71 35.24 6.24
N ALA A 44 -3.22 34.15 6.81
CA ALA A 44 -2.47 32.90 6.85
C ALA A 44 -2.21 32.51 5.40
N ASP A 45 -0.94 32.41 5.03
CA ASP A 45 -0.50 32.14 3.67
C ASP A 45 -0.90 30.70 3.31
N GLU A 46 -2.12 30.52 2.80
CA GLU A 46 -2.66 29.23 2.32
C GLU A 46 -1.77 28.58 1.26
N ASN A 47 -0.76 29.29 0.75
CA ASN A 47 0.17 28.82 -0.26
C ASN A 47 1.58 28.50 0.29
N SER A 48 1.79 28.49 1.62
CA SER A 48 3.05 28.03 2.19
C SER A 48 3.26 26.53 1.94
N TYR A 49 4.52 26.09 1.98
CA TYR A 49 4.88 24.67 1.86
C TYR A 49 4.10 23.83 2.90
N GLU A 50 4.13 24.25 4.16
CA GLU A 50 3.49 23.53 5.27
C GLU A 50 1.97 23.49 5.12
N ALA A 51 1.34 24.58 4.69
CA ALA A 51 -0.11 24.64 4.48
C ALA A 51 -0.55 23.67 3.37
N ARG A 52 0.23 23.58 2.28
CA ARG A 52 -0.06 22.65 1.17
C ARG A 52 0.17 21.20 1.54
N ILE A 53 1.20 20.91 2.33
CA ILE A 53 1.40 19.56 2.90
C ILE A 53 0.21 19.19 3.79
N GLU A 54 -0.19 20.07 4.72
CA GLU A 54 -1.35 19.82 5.58
C GLU A 54 -2.63 19.62 4.77
N GLU A 55 -2.88 20.43 3.73
CA GLU A 55 -4.02 20.26 2.83
C GLU A 55 -3.99 18.93 2.08
N ALA A 56 -2.82 18.49 1.60
CA ALA A 56 -2.66 17.20 0.94
C ALA A 56 -2.92 16.02 1.90
N LEU A 57 -2.41 16.11 3.13
CA LEU A 57 -2.64 15.09 4.16
C LEU A 57 -4.12 14.99 4.55
N ILE A 58 -4.81 16.13 4.69
CA ILE A 58 -6.27 16.16 4.93
C ILE A 58 -7.01 15.51 3.76
N ALA A 59 -6.61 15.80 2.52
CA ALA A 59 -7.23 15.19 1.35
C ALA A 59 -7.03 13.67 1.32
N MET A 60 -5.86 13.14 1.70
CA MET A 60 -5.65 11.70 1.82
C MET A 60 -6.50 11.07 2.94
N ASP A 61 -6.59 11.71 4.11
CA ASP A 61 -7.46 11.26 5.22
C ASP A 61 -8.95 11.23 4.82
N ASP A 62 -9.38 12.18 3.98
CA ASP A 62 -10.73 12.22 3.39
C ASP A 62 -10.92 11.22 2.22
N GLY A 63 -9.89 10.49 1.81
CA GLY A 63 -9.89 9.58 0.65
C GLY A 63 -9.90 10.28 -0.72
N ASP A 64 -9.68 11.60 -0.76
CA ASP A 64 -9.57 12.40 -2.00
C ASP A 64 -8.12 12.40 -2.53
N TYR A 65 -7.65 11.20 -2.89
CA TYR A 65 -6.29 10.97 -3.38
C TYR A 65 -5.97 11.75 -4.66
N ALA A 66 -6.98 12.00 -5.51
CA ALA A 66 -6.81 12.80 -6.72
C ALA A 66 -6.44 14.25 -6.39
N ARG A 67 -7.05 14.84 -5.36
CA ARG A 67 -6.71 16.18 -4.87
C ARG A 67 -5.34 16.17 -4.20
N ALA A 68 -5.06 15.18 -3.35
CA ALA A 68 -3.75 15.05 -2.70
C ALA A 68 -2.62 14.99 -3.74
N ARG A 69 -2.73 14.11 -4.75
CA ARG A 69 -1.79 14.01 -5.87
C ARG A 69 -1.59 15.35 -6.55
N ALA A 70 -2.66 16.08 -6.88
CA ALA A 70 -2.54 17.36 -7.58
C ALA A 70 -1.71 18.39 -6.78
N ILE A 71 -1.90 18.45 -5.46
CA ILE A 71 -1.15 19.35 -4.58
C ILE A 71 0.32 18.92 -4.49
N LEU A 72 0.55 17.61 -4.29
CA LEU A 72 1.88 17.01 -4.08
C LEU A 72 2.73 17.01 -5.35
N THR A 73 2.15 16.75 -6.53
CA THR A 73 2.87 16.91 -7.82
C THR A 73 3.34 18.35 -8.02
N ALA A 74 2.52 19.33 -7.65
CA ALA A 74 2.93 20.73 -7.73
C ALA A 74 4.06 21.04 -6.74
N LEU A 75 4.04 20.46 -5.53
CA LEU A 75 5.14 20.60 -4.57
C LEU A 75 6.41 19.90 -5.07
N GLN A 76 6.31 18.71 -5.66
CA GLN A 76 7.45 17.97 -6.20
C GLN A 76 8.15 18.76 -7.32
N ALA A 77 7.37 19.43 -8.18
CA ALA A 77 7.93 20.30 -9.21
C ALA A 77 8.71 21.51 -8.64
N GLU A 78 8.31 22.01 -7.47
CA GLU A 78 8.98 23.11 -6.77
C GLU A 78 10.18 22.64 -5.93
N TYR A 79 10.11 21.41 -5.40
CA TYR A 79 11.08 20.80 -4.49
C TYR A 79 11.43 19.37 -4.93
N PRO A 80 12.12 19.17 -6.08
CA PRO A 80 12.27 17.86 -6.73
C PRO A 80 13.10 16.83 -5.95
N ASN A 81 13.82 17.24 -4.91
CA ASN A 81 14.64 16.35 -4.08
C ASN A 81 14.12 16.28 -2.64
N ASP A 82 12.89 16.72 -2.40
CA ASP A 82 12.28 16.67 -1.07
C ASP A 82 11.68 15.27 -0.84
N ALA A 83 12.40 14.47 -0.06
CA ALA A 83 12.03 13.10 0.26
C ALA A 83 10.66 13.00 0.95
N THR A 84 10.23 14.01 1.70
CA THR A 84 8.92 14.02 2.35
C THR A 84 7.80 14.25 1.35
N VAL A 85 7.99 15.17 0.39
CA VAL A 85 7.01 15.40 -0.69
C VAL A 85 6.87 14.15 -1.55
N ALA A 86 7.99 13.53 -1.92
CA ALA A 86 8.03 12.29 -2.68
C ALA A 86 7.29 11.14 -1.96
N GLN A 87 7.53 10.97 -0.66
CA GLN A 87 6.85 9.96 0.14
C GLN A 87 5.33 10.15 0.17
N TYR A 88 4.86 11.38 0.41
CA TYR A 88 3.42 11.66 0.41
C TYR A 88 2.82 11.54 -0.99
N LEU A 89 3.55 11.93 -2.04
CA LEU A 89 3.09 11.75 -3.41
C LEU A 89 2.93 10.27 -3.75
N SER A 90 3.89 9.44 -3.36
CA SER A 90 3.82 7.99 -3.48
C SER A 90 2.59 7.42 -2.78
N ASN A 91 2.30 7.83 -1.53
CA ASN A 91 1.09 7.41 -0.82
C ASN A 91 -0.20 7.86 -1.53
N ALA A 92 -0.26 9.08 -2.04
CA ALA A 92 -1.42 9.57 -2.76
C ALA A 92 -1.66 8.82 -4.09
N LEU A 93 -0.58 8.40 -4.76
CA LEU A 93 -0.65 7.59 -5.98
C LEU A 93 -1.10 6.16 -5.66
N ALA A 94 -0.53 5.54 -4.63
CA ALA A 94 -0.98 4.24 -4.14
C ALA A 94 -2.48 4.24 -3.75
N GLY A 95 -2.94 5.31 -3.11
CA GLY A 95 -4.36 5.48 -2.77
C GLY A 95 -5.28 5.54 -3.98
N LEU A 96 -4.82 6.02 -5.14
CA LEU A 96 -5.59 5.97 -6.40
C LEU A 96 -5.75 4.53 -6.91
N ALA A 97 -4.74 3.68 -6.71
CA ALA A 97 -4.83 2.24 -6.97
C ALA A 97 -5.73 1.50 -5.95
N GLY A 98 -6.24 2.18 -4.92
CA GLY A 98 -7.03 1.59 -3.85
C GLY A 98 -6.20 1.08 -2.67
N LEU A 99 -4.88 1.33 -2.68
CA LEU A 99 -3.98 0.95 -1.60
C LEU A 99 -3.81 2.11 -0.62
N ASP A 100 -4.47 2.02 0.53
CA ASP A 100 -4.21 2.94 1.64
C ASP A 100 -3.01 2.45 2.45
N THR A 101 -1.81 2.87 2.05
CA THR A 101 -0.54 2.50 2.70
C THR A 101 -0.46 2.94 4.16
N LEU A 102 -1.25 3.94 4.58
CA LEU A 102 -1.28 4.42 5.97
C LEU A 102 -2.08 3.49 6.87
N ASN A 103 -3.11 2.85 6.32
CA ASN A 103 -3.98 1.91 7.02
C ASN A 103 -3.74 0.46 6.64
N LEU A 104 -2.74 0.17 5.80
CA LEU A 104 -2.46 -1.18 5.29
C LEU A 104 -2.34 -2.20 6.42
N LEU A 105 -1.61 -1.89 7.51
CA LEU A 105 -1.49 -2.82 8.65
C LEU A 105 -2.82 -3.11 9.35
N GLU A 106 -3.76 -2.17 9.36
CA GLU A 106 -5.10 -2.41 9.91
C GLU A 106 -5.92 -3.29 8.96
N THR A 107 -5.82 -3.03 7.64
CA THR A 107 -6.43 -3.87 6.61
C THR A 107 -5.89 -5.31 6.68
N LEU A 108 -4.59 -5.48 6.94
CA LEU A 108 -3.95 -6.78 7.09
C LEU A 108 -4.35 -7.52 8.39
N ASP A 109 -4.65 -6.82 9.48
CA ASP A 109 -5.12 -7.46 10.73
C ASP A 109 -6.60 -7.90 10.61
N ASP A 110 -7.39 -7.21 9.77
CA ASP A 110 -8.80 -7.53 9.52
C ASP A 110 -8.98 -8.65 8.47
N LEU A 111 -8.04 -8.78 7.54
CA LEU A 111 -7.95 -9.91 6.61
C LEU A 111 -7.19 -11.04 7.32
N ASP A 112 -7.89 -12.06 7.82
CA ASP A 112 -7.31 -13.32 8.35
C ASP A 112 -6.67 -14.16 7.21
N ALA A 113 -5.95 -13.48 6.31
CA ALA A 113 -5.30 -14.01 5.12
C ALA A 113 -3.84 -14.34 5.47
N SER A 114 -3.38 -15.52 5.04
CA SER A 114 -1.95 -15.77 4.93
C SER A 114 -1.37 -14.75 3.93
N GLY A 115 -0.12 -14.33 4.11
CA GLY A 115 0.50 -13.19 3.41
C GLY A 115 0.79 -13.43 1.93
N ASP A 116 -0.11 -14.10 1.22
CA ASP A 116 0.05 -14.64 -0.12
C ASP A 116 -0.68 -13.77 -1.15
N ILE A 117 -0.70 -14.20 -2.42
CA ILE A 117 -1.33 -13.47 -3.54
C ILE A 117 -2.82 -13.15 -3.28
N ASP A 118 -3.50 -13.99 -2.51
CA ASP A 118 -4.88 -13.80 -2.02
C ASP A 118 -5.07 -12.46 -1.33
N MET A 119 -4.10 -12.07 -0.50
CA MET A 119 -4.14 -10.83 0.26
C MET A 119 -4.15 -9.63 -0.70
N VAL A 120 -3.32 -9.65 -1.74
CA VAL A 120 -3.28 -8.57 -2.73
C VAL A 120 -4.59 -8.52 -3.52
N GLY A 121 -5.12 -9.67 -3.94
CA GLY A 121 -6.40 -9.75 -4.62
C GLY A 121 -7.54 -9.17 -3.79
N LEU A 122 -7.62 -9.52 -2.51
CA LEU A 122 -8.67 -9.02 -1.60
C LEU A 122 -8.52 -7.54 -1.24
N VAL A 123 -7.28 -7.01 -1.22
CA VAL A 123 -7.02 -5.60 -0.94
C VAL A 123 -7.33 -4.72 -2.16
N LEU A 124 -6.92 -5.16 -3.36
CA LEU A 124 -6.99 -4.35 -4.56
C LEU A 124 -8.22 -4.65 -5.43
N GLY A 125 -8.77 -5.85 -5.34
CA GLY A 125 -9.95 -6.30 -6.06
C GLY A 125 -11.25 -6.09 -5.29
N ASP A 126 -12.29 -6.83 -5.68
CA ASP A 126 -13.54 -6.89 -4.93
C ASP A 126 -13.47 -7.84 -3.72
N VAL A 127 -14.61 -8.11 -3.09
CA VAL A 127 -14.69 -8.96 -1.89
C VAL A 127 -14.26 -10.41 -2.11
N ASP A 128 -14.21 -10.85 -3.36
CA ASP A 128 -13.81 -12.18 -3.78
C ASP A 128 -12.45 -12.14 -4.51
N GLY A 129 -11.78 -10.99 -4.55
CA GLY A 129 -10.49 -10.79 -5.21
C GLY A 129 -10.56 -10.62 -6.73
N ASN A 130 -11.74 -10.33 -7.28
CA ASN A 130 -11.89 -10.14 -8.72
C ASN A 130 -11.40 -8.76 -9.16
N LEU A 131 -10.69 -8.74 -10.27
CA LEU A 131 -10.15 -7.56 -10.93
C LEU A 131 -10.39 -7.67 -12.44
N THR A 132 -11.00 -6.65 -13.04
CA THR A 132 -11.08 -6.56 -14.51
C THR A 132 -9.74 -6.11 -15.10
N THR A 133 -9.46 -6.43 -16.36
CA THR A 133 -8.21 -5.97 -17.03
C THR A 133 -8.08 -4.45 -17.04
N ASP A 134 -9.19 -3.71 -17.22
CA ASP A 134 -9.20 -2.24 -17.14
C ASP A 134 -8.81 -1.74 -15.73
N GLU A 135 -9.18 -2.46 -14.67
CA GLU A 135 -8.79 -2.13 -13.29
C GLU A 135 -7.33 -2.49 -13.02
N ILE A 136 -6.85 -3.63 -13.52
CA ILE A 136 -5.44 -4.04 -13.45
C ILE A 136 -4.57 -2.98 -14.11
N ASP A 137 -4.84 -2.60 -15.37
CA ASP A 137 -4.14 -1.55 -16.11
C ASP A 137 -4.07 -0.23 -15.34
N SER A 138 -5.22 0.22 -14.81
CA SER A 138 -5.29 1.48 -14.07
C SER A 138 -4.47 1.43 -12.78
N LYS A 139 -4.53 0.31 -12.05
CA LYS A 139 -3.83 0.13 -10.78
C LYS A 139 -2.33 -0.03 -10.99
N LEU A 140 -1.90 -0.78 -12.01
CA LEU A 140 -0.49 -0.86 -12.42
C LEU A 140 0.05 0.52 -12.75
N SER A 141 -0.67 1.31 -13.55
CA SER A 141 -0.24 2.68 -13.87
C SER A 141 -0.10 3.57 -12.63
N ASP A 142 -1.01 3.48 -11.66
CA ASP A 142 -0.95 4.30 -10.44
C ASP A 142 0.13 3.81 -9.46
N LEU A 143 0.32 2.50 -9.32
CA LEU A 143 1.37 1.90 -8.48
C LEU A 143 2.78 2.13 -9.06
N GLY A 144 2.97 1.96 -10.37
CA GLY A 144 4.23 2.28 -11.03
C GLY A 144 4.62 3.74 -10.82
N ALA A 145 3.65 4.67 -10.93
CA ALA A 145 3.91 6.07 -10.61
C ALA A 145 4.24 6.31 -9.11
N ALA A 146 3.65 5.51 -8.20
CA ALA A 146 3.95 5.58 -6.77
C ALA A 146 5.35 5.07 -6.44
N ILE A 147 5.81 4.02 -7.13
CA ILE A 147 7.16 3.46 -7.06
C ILE A 147 8.16 4.49 -7.61
N ASP A 148 7.92 5.01 -8.81
CA ASP A 148 8.73 6.06 -9.46
C ASP A 148 8.96 7.26 -8.54
N ALA A 149 7.90 7.71 -7.84
CA ALA A 149 7.99 8.85 -6.93
C ALA A 149 9.03 8.65 -5.80
N LEU A 150 9.29 7.40 -5.38
CA LEU A 150 10.31 7.07 -4.40
C LEU A 150 11.67 6.80 -5.07
N THR A 151 11.70 5.98 -6.12
CA THR A 151 12.95 5.57 -6.78
C THR A 151 13.66 6.74 -7.45
N ASP A 152 12.93 7.77 -7.90
CA ASP A 152 13.49 9.03 -8.44
C ASP A 152 14.38 9.79 -7.43
N LEU A 153 14.23 9.53 -6.12
CA LEU A 153 15.13 10.09 -5.09
C LEU A 153 16.53 9.46 -5.13
N GLY A 154 16.66 8.28 -5.74
CA GLY A 154 17.83 7.41 -5.66
C GLY A 154 17.82 6.54 -4.41
N GLU A 155 18.06 5.23 -4.58
CA GLU A 155 18.03 4.23 -3.50
C GLU A 155 18.88 4.59 -2.29
N GLU A 156 20.04 5.23 -2.49
CA GLU A 156 20.94 5.62 -1.42
C GLU A 156 20.41 6.77 -0.55
N ASN A 157 19.37 7.45 -1.02
CA ASN A 157 18.74 8.58 -0.34
C ASN A 157 17.44 8.19 0.37
N LEU A 158 16.96 6.95 0.18
CA LEU A 158 15.79 6.43 0.86
C LEU A 158 16.08 6.11 2.32
N THR A 159 15.19 6.52 3.22
CA THR A 159 15.18 6.05 4.61
C THR A 159 14.71 4.59 4.68
N ASP A 160 14.98 3.91 5.79
CA ASP A 160 14.50 2.54 6.00
C ASP A 160 12.97 2.46 5.89
N ASP A 161 12.23 3.42 6.46
CA ASP A 161 10.77 3.51 6.33
C ASP A 161 10.31 3.63 4.86
N GLN A 162 11.04 4.39 4.05
CA GLN A 162 10.72 4.55 2.62
C GLN A 162 11.05 3.30 1.81
N LYS A 163 12.10 2.56 2.19
CA LYS A 163 12.40 1.25 1.59
C LYS A 163 11.32 0.24 1.92
N VAL A 164 10.82 0.23 3.16
CA VAL A 164 9.70 -0.61 3.56
C VAL A 164 8.45 -0.29 2.75
N GLN A 165 8.14 1.00 2.61
CA GLN A 165 7.03 1.45 1.77
C GLN A 165 7.22 1.03 0.30
N LEU A 166 8.43 1.19 -0.25
CA LEU A 166 8.75 0.79 -1.62
C LEU A 166 8.54 -0.71 -1.84
N GLY A 167 9.00 -1.56 -0.92
CA GLY A 167 8.76 -3.00 -1.00
C GLY A 167 7.28 -3.37 -0.92
N LEU A 168 6.48 -2.69 -0.08
CA LEU A 168 5.03 -2.92 -0.02
C LEU A 168 4.33 -2.53 -1.33
N LEU A 169 4.72 -1.41 -1.95
CA LEU A 169 4.20 -1.00 -3.26
C LEU A 169 4.58 -2.01 -4.34
N SER A 170 5.83 -2.43 -4.34
CA SER A 170 6.39 -3.37 -5.31
C SER A 170 5.77 -4.76 -5.20
N LEU A 171 5.44 -5.22 -3.99
CA LEU A 171 4.68 -6.46 -3.79
C LEU A 171 3.30 -6.41 -4.47
N ASN A 172 2.58 -5.31 -4.28
CA ASN A 172 1.26 -5.12 -4.89
C ASN A 172 1.36 -4.95 -6.41
N HIS A 173 2.38 -4.24 -6.88
CA HIS A 173 2.65 -4.07 -8.30
C HIS A 173 2.99 -5.41 -8.97
N ALA A 174 3.93 -6.18 -8.40
CA ALA A 174 4.31 -7.49 -8.90
C ALA A 174 3.11 -8.45 -9.02
N ALA A 175 2.28 -8.54 -7.98
CA ALA A 175 1.09 -9.39 -8.02
C ALA A 175 0.10 -8.97 -9.11
N LEU A 176 -0.08 -7.66 -9.36
CA LEU A 176 -0.90 -7.18 -10.47
C LEU A 176 -0.24 -7.41 -11.84
N THR A 177 1.09 -7.32 -11.94
CA THR A 177 1.82 -7.64 -13.17
C THR A 177 1.67 -9.11 -13.52
N ILE A 178 1.70 -10.00 -12.52
CA ILE A 178 1.39 -11.42 -12.70
C ILE A 178 -0.07 -11.60 -13.15
N ALA A 179 -1.03 -10.89 -12.52
CA ALA A 179 -2.43 -10.95 -12.92
C ALA A 179 -2.63 -10.51 -14.39
N ASP A 180 -1.93 -9.46 -14.82
CA ASP A 180 -1.96 -8.95 -16.18
C ASP A 180 -1.38 -9.95 -17.20
N ILE A 181 -0.25 -10.58 -16.87
CA ILE A 181 0.33 -11.66 -17.67
C ILE A 181 -0.66 -12.84 -17.80
N ILE A 182 -1.31 -13.25 -16.71
CA ILE A 182 -2.30 -14.34 -16.73
C ILE A 182 -3.51 -13.94 -17.59
N ALA A 183 -3.99 -12.70 -17.48
CA ALA A 183 -5.11 -12.21 -18.30
C ALA A 183 -4.78 -12.24 -19.80
N ASP A 184 -3.58 -11.83 -20.18
CA ASP A 184 -3.13 -11.87 -21.57
C ASP A 184 -2.99 -13.31 -22.10
N GLU A 185 -2.43 -14.22 -21.29
CA GLU A 185 -2.23 -15.62 -21.65
C GLU A 185 -3.55 -16.37 -21.81
N THR A 186 -4.46 -16.20 -20.86
CA THR A 186 -5.77 -16.89 -20.86
C THR A 186 -6.79 -16.21 -21.78
N GLY A 187 -6.61 -14.93 -22.08
CA GLY A 187 -7.56 -14.10 -22.80
C GLY A 187 -8.81 -13.74 -21.99
N GLU A 188 -8.77 -13.93 -20.66
CA GLU A 188 -9.85 -13.57 -19.75
C GLU A 188 -9.90 -12.06 -19.52
N SER A 189 -11.11 -11.51 -19.38
CA SER A 189 -11.30 -10.06 -19.12
C SER A 189 -11.36 -9.71 -17.63
N GLU A 190 -11.33 -10.74 -16.78
CA GLU A 190 -11.44 -10.64 -15.33
C GLU A 190 -10.62 -11.77 -14.71
N ILE A 191 -9.80 -11.43 -13.71
CA ILE A 191 -8.95 -12.36 -12.97
C ILE A 191 -9.37 -12.34 -11.51
N THR A 192 -9.59 -13.52 -10.95
CA THR A 192 -9.70 -13.69 -9.49
C THR A 192 -8.29 -13.87 -8.94
N LEU A 193 -7.69 -12.80 -8.41
CA LEU A 193 -6.29 -12.78 -7.96
C LEU A 193 -6.15 -13.47 -6.60
N THR A 194 -6.32 -14.79 -6.61
CA THR A 194 -6.18 -15.69 -5.46
C THR A 194 -5.53 -16.98 -5.94
N GLU A 195 -4.89 -17.75 -5.07
CA GLU A 195 -4.34 -19.07 -5.38
C GLU A 195 -5.41 -19.97 -6.01
N GLU A 196 -6.59 -20.06 -5.38
CA GLU A 196 -7.71 -20.86 -5.90
C GLU A 196 -8.20 -20.33 -7.26
N GLY A 197 -8.23 -19.01 -7.46
CA GLY A 197 -8.60 -18.40 -8.73
C GLY A 197 -7.61 -18.70 -9.85
N ILE A 198 -6.31 -18.64 -9.55
CA ILE A 198 -5.23 -18.95 -10.48
C ILE A 198 -5.21 -20.44 -10.79
N GLU A 199 -5.32 -21.32 -9.79
CA GLU A 199 -5.42 -22.78 -9.97
C GLU A 199 -6.57 -23.13 -10.93
N GLN A 200 -7.74 -22.51 -10.77
CA GLN A 200 -8.89 -22.74 -11.63
C GLN A 200 -8.68 -22.30 -13.09
N LEU A 201 -7.89 -21.24 -13.32
CA LEU A 201 -7.55 -20.78 -14.67
C LEU A 201 -6.63 -21.76 -15.41
N PHE A 202 -5.77 -22.45 -14.66
CA PHE A 202 -4.79 -23.40 -15.19
C PHE A 202 -5.19 -24.88 -15.01
N ASP A 203 -6.42 -25.18 -14.57
CA ASP A 203 -6.88 -26.57 -14.42
C ASP A 203 -6.82 -27.31 -15.77
N ASP A 204 -5.91 -28.29 -15.86
CA ASP A 204 -5.52 -29.04 -17.07
C ASP A 204 -4.72 -28.27 -18.17
N TYR A 205 -4.20 -27.07 -17.88
CA TYR A 205 -3.39 -26.26 -18.80
C TYR A 205 -2.05 -25.83 -18.20
N THR A 206 -0.96 -26.07 -18.92
CA THR A 206 0.36 -25.53 -18.54
C THR A 206 0.51 -24.15 -19.19
N PRO A 207 0.82 -23.08 -18.41
CA PRO A 207 1.10 -21.77 -18.99
C PRO A 207 2.23 -21.84 -20.02
N GLU A 208 2.06 -21.23 -21.19
CA GLU A 208 3.12 -21.11 -22.21
C GLU A 208 3.30 -19.62 -22.58
N LEU A 209 4.06 -18.87 -21.77
CA LEU A 209 4.26 -17.42 -21.94
C LEU A 209 4.87 -17.06 -23.31
N SER A 210 5.56 -18.00 -23.94
CA SER A 210 6.13 -17.85 -25.29
C SER A 210 5.08 -17.61 -26.38
N ASP A 211 3.81 -17.94 -26.12
CA ASP A 211 2.68 -17.74 -27.03
C ASP A 211 2.03 -16.34 -26.88
N LEU A 212 2.47 -15.53 -25.91
CA LEU A 212 2.04 -14.15 -25.76
C LEU A 212 2.36 -13.34 -27.03
N SER A 213 1.36 -12.63 -27.53
CA SER A 213 1.36 -12.09 -28.90
C SER A 213 2.35 -10.94 -29.13
N ASP A 214 2.92 -10.39 -28.06
CA ASP A 214 3.88 -9.28 -28.10
C ASP A 214 5.11 -9.58 -27.23
N ALA A 215 6.19 -10.06 -27.86
CA ALA A 215 7.44 -10.39 -27.19
C ALA A 215 8.12 -9.17 -26.52
N ASP A 216 7.88 -7.95 -27.04
CA ASP A 216 8.42 -6.73 -26.42
C ASP A 216 7.65 -6.41 -25.13
N ASP A 217 6.36 -6.74 -25.07
CA ASP A 217 5.50 -6.51 -23.91
C ASP A 217 5.87 -7.42 -22.73
N ILE A 218 5.94 -8.73 -22.97
CA ILE A 218 6.34 -9.68 -21.91
C ILE A 218 7.75 -9.39 -21.38
N THR A 219 8.68 -8.98 -22.25
CA THR A 219 10.03 -8.58 -21.83
C THR A 219 10.00 -7.40 -20.86
N ASN A 220 9.12 -6.41 -21.08
CA ASN A 220 8.98 -5.26 -20.18
C ASN A 220 8.37 -5.69 -18.85
N LYS A 221 7.30 -6.50 -18.87
CA LYS A 221 6.64 -7.00 -17.64
C LYS A 221 7.59 -7.82 -16.78
N LEU A 222 8.42 -8.67 -17.38
CA LEU A 222 9.47 -9.42 -16.66
C LEU A 222 10.55 -8.50 -16.07
N ALA A 223 10.91 -7.42 -16.77
CA ALA A 223 11.85 -6.44 -16.24
C ALA A 223 11.27 -5.67 -15.05
N GLU A 224 10.00 -5.30 -15.12
CA GLU A 224 9.24 -4.66 -14.03
C GLU A 224 9.13 -5.60 -12.83
N LEU A 225 8.79 -6.87 -13.03
CA LEU A 225 8.78 -7.88 -11.96
C LEU A 225 10.14 -8.04 -11.29
N SER A 226 11.23 -8.01 -12.07
CA SER A 226 12.58 -8.07 -11.53
C SER A 226 12.88 -6.84 -10.64
N GLU A 227 12.49 -5.65 -11.08
CA GLU A 227 12.64 -4.43 -10.29
C GLU A 227 11.81 -4.49 -9.00
N ASP A 228 10.59 -5.01 -9.07
CA ASP A 228 9.73 -5.19 -7.91
C ASP A 228 10.34 -6.14 -6.88
N ILE A 229 10.86 -7.29 -7.31
CA ILE A 229 11.51 -8.27 -6.44
C ILE A 229 12.74 -7.66 -5.76
N ASN A 230 13.55 -6.90 -6.48
CA ASN A 230 14.69 -6.17 -5.92
C ASN A 230 14.24 -5.17 -4.84
N ASN A 231 13.15 -4.44 -5.08
CA ASN A 231 12.57 -3.50 -4.12
C ASN A 231 12.03 -4.20 -2.86
N ILE A 232 11.40 -5.37 -3.00
CA ILE A 232 10.92 -6.18 -1.88
C ILE A 232 12.11 -6.70 -1.05
N SER A 233 13.15 -7.21 -1.69
CA SER A 233 14.40 -7.63 -1.04
C SER A 233 15.02 -6.48 -0.23
N GLY A 234 15.12 -5.29 -0.83
CA GLY A 234 15.62 -4.09 -0.16
C GLY A 234 14.78 -3.64 1.05
N SER A 235 13.47 -3.88 1.03
CA SER A 235 12.57 -3.66 2.17
C SER A 235 12.86 -4.62 3.32
N ILE A 236 13.10 -5.90 3.02
CA ILE A 236 13.38 -6.93 4.03
C ILE A 236 14.73 -6.69 4.70
N ASP A 237 15.72 -6.25 3.95
CA ASP A 237 16.99 -5.77 4.48
C ASP A 237 16.78 -4.60 5.45
N ALA A 238 15.94 -3.63 5.07
CA ALA A 238 15.61 -2.49 5.93
C ALA A 238 14.93 -2.94 7.23
N ILE A 239 13.93 -3.84 7.16
CA ILE A 239 13.25 -4.42 8.34
C ILE A 239 14.25 -5.17 9.23
N SER A 240 15.09 -6.02 8.65
CA SER A 240 16.09 -6.81 9.39
C SER A 240 17.08 -5.90 10.13
N SER A 241 17.46 -4.78 9.52
CA SER A 241 18.32 -3.77 10.14
C SER A 241 17.65 -3.08 11.35
N ILE A 242 16.33 -2.86 11.29
CA ILE A 242 15.53 -2.25 12.36
C ILE A 242 15.34 -3.23 13.53
N VAL A 243 15.01 -4.50 13.23
CA VAL A 243 14.69 -5.53 14.24
C VAL A 243 15.93 -6.08 14.94
N GLY A 244 17.12 -5.92 14.34
CA GLY A 244 18.40 -6.09 15.02
C GLY A 244 19.20 -7.35 14.65
N GLY A 245 19.15 -7.77 13.38
CA GLY A 245 20.16 -8.59 12.66
C GLY A 245 20.54 -9.99 13.17
N ASP A 246 20.22 -10.36 14.40
CA ASP A 246 20.63 -11.63 15.05
C ASP A 246 19.44 -12.51 15.48
N SER A 247 18.20 -12.08 15.21
CA SER A 247 17.02 -12.94 15.35
C SER A 247 16.79 -13.67 14.03
N ASP A 248 16.62 -14.99 14.07
CA ASP A 248 16.04 -15.78 12.97
C ASP A 248 14.84 -15.00 12.44
N ASN A 249 14.99 -14.38 11.27
CA ASN A 249 13.98 -13.51 10.71
C ASN A 249 13.14 -14.38 9.78
N ASP A 250 12.09 -14.98 10.34
CA ASP A 250 11.17 -15.83 9.59
C ASP A 250 10.67 -15.15 8.30
N LEU A 251 10.58 -13.80 8.28
CA LEU A 251 10.20 -13.04 7.08
C LEU A 251 11.28 -13.08 5.99
N SER A 252 12.56 -12.99 6.37
CA SER A 252 13.67 -13.09 5.41
C SER A 252 13.72 -14.49 4.83
N ASP A 253 13.60 -15.51 5.69
CA ASP A 253 13.63 -16.91 5.24
C ASP A 253 12.45 -17.22 4.30
N SER A 254 11.23 -16.74 4.63
CA SER A 254 10.05 -16.92 3.76
C SER A 254 10.16 -16.15 2.44
N PHE A 255 10.78 -14.97 2.45
CA PHE A 255 10.99 -14.24 1.22
C PHE A 255 12.10 -14.86 0.36
N ASP A 256 13.18 -15.35 0.95
CA ASP A 256 14.23 -16.06 0.21
C ASP A 256 13.63 -17.29 -0.51
N GLU A 257 12.71 -18.01 0.14
CA GLU A 257 11.97 -19.12 -0.49
C GLU A 257 11.10 -18.63 -1.66
N PHE A 258 10.32 -17.56 -1.47
CA PHE A 258 9.52 -16.96 -2.55
C PHE A 258 10.40 -16.42 -3.70
N HIS A 259 11.51 -15.77 -3.38
CA HIS A 259 12.46 -15.25 -4.36
C HIS A 259 13.06 -16.39 -5.19
N ASP A 260 13.51 -17.46 -4.53
CA ASP A 260 14.05 -18.64 -5.19
C ASP A 260 13.01 -19.31 -6.10
N ASP A 261 11.72 -19.26 -5.74
CA ASP A 261 10.62 -19.81 -6.54
C ASP A 261 10.30 -18.96 -7.78
N VAL A 262 10.46 -17.62 -7.70
CA VAL A 262 10.04 -16.68 -8.77
C VAL A 262 11.20 -16.23 -9.67
N ALA A 263 12.37 -15.98 -9.10
CA ALA A 263 13.55 -15.43 -9.79
C ALA A 263 14.78 -16.35 -9.69
N GLY A 264 14.72 -17.41 -8.87
CA GLY A 264 15.84 -18.32 -8.71
C GLY A 264 17.05 -17.69 -8.00
N ASP A 265 18.25 -18.02 -8.47
CA ASP A 265 19.53 -17.63 -7.85
C ASP A 265 19.96 -16.18 -8.20
N ASP A 266 19.27 -15.49 -9.11
CA ASP A 266 19.57 -14.11 -9.48
C ASP A 266 18.33 -13.20 -9.37
N ASP A 267 18.54 -11.89 -9.16
CA ASP A 267 17.42 -10.95 -8.94
C ASP A 267 16.71 -10.57 -10.26
N VAL A 268 16.68 -11.47 -11.24
CA VAL A 268 16.11 -11.27 -12.57
C VAL A 268 15.09 -12.37 -12.86
N VAL A 269 13.84 -11.98 -13.05
CA VAL A 269 12.78 -12.91 -13.43
C VAL A 269 12.87 -13.20 -14.92
N THR A 270 13.10 -14.46 -15.26
CA THR A 270 13.01 -14.94 -16.63
C THR A 270 11.64 -15.55 -16.96
N GLU A 271 11.37 -15.72 -18.25
CA GLU A 271 10.16 -16.39 -18.74
C GLU A 271 10.03 -17.81 -18.17
N ASP A 272 11.09 -18.61 -18.25
CA ASP A 272 11.13 -19.99 -17.74
C ASP A 272 10.86 -20.03 -16.21
N GLU A 273 11.39 -19.07 -15.44
CA GLU A 273 11.19 -19.01 -13.98
C GLU A 273 9.75 -18.64 -13.62
N LEU A 274 9.18 -17.63 -14.29
CA LEU A 274 7.78 -17.27 -14.07
C LEU A 274 6.82 -18.39 -14.48
N GLU A 275 7.09 -19.10 -15.60
CA GLU A 275 6.32 -20.29 -15.98
C GLU A 275 6.36 -21.36 -14.88
N ASN A 276 7.54 -21.69 -14.35
CA ASN A 276 7.69 -22.67 -13.27
C ASN A 276 6.96 -22.26 -11.99
N PHE A 277 6.98 -20.96 -11.66
CA PHE A 277 6.25 -20.42 -10.53
C PHE A 277 4.73 -20.59 -10.70
N LEU A 278 4.19 -20.22 -11.87
CA LEU A 278 2.77 -20.39 -12.20
C LEU A 278 2.36 -21.88 -12.22
N GLU A 279 3.22 -22.77 -12.70
CA GLU A 279 3.02 -24.22 -12.62
C GLU A 279 2.99 -24.74 -11.16
N THR A 280 3.70 -24.09 -10.24
CA THR A 280 3.78 -24.50 -8.84
C THR A 280 2.54 -24.07 -8.07
N ILE A 281 2.02 -22.86 -8.34
CA ILE A 281 0.77 -22.38 -7.72
C ILE A 281 -0.46 -23.13 -8.24
N SER A 282 -0.40 -23.66 -9.47
CA SER A 282 -1.52 -24.39 -10.09
C SER A 282 -1.61 -25.89 -9.73
N GLN A 283 -0.76 -26.40 -8.82
CA GLN A 283 -0.66 -27.84 -8.45
C GLN A 283 -1.10 -28.15 -7.01
#